data_AF-A0A5Q4E8B8-F1
#
_entry.id   AF-A0A5Q4E8B8-F1
#
_cell.length_a   1.000
_cell.length_b   1.000
_cell.length_c   1.000
_cell.angle_alpha   90.00
_cell.angle_beta   90.00
_cell.angle_gamma   90.00
#
_symmetry.space_group_name_H-M   'P 1'
#
loop_
_entity.id
_entity.type
_entity.pdbx_description
1 polymer ?
#
loop_
_entity_poly.entity_id
_entity_poly.type
_entity_poly.pdbx_seq_one_letter_code
_entity_poly.pdbx_strand_id
1 'polypeptide(L)'
;MKRHLCAIALASLGLSFLSLPASARPEIASGDQLLTTDIDGCLARADRLIANLGVQSDQGSIDRTGYFEDGAFRILCYGAGDDSSLAVVFATHEQSTEVASSFVQMMLSELSSSEAVSQQ
;
A
#
# COMPACT_ATOMS: atom_id res chain seq x y z
N MET A 1 -57.02 23.19 47.90
CA MET A 1 -55.93 24.09 48.30
C MET A 1 -54.62 23.61 47.69
N LYS A 2 -53.74 24.57 47.41
CA LYS A 2 -52.48 24.55 46.66
C LYS A 2 -51.41 23.49 47.02
N ARG A 3 -50.64 23.12 45.97
CA ARG A 3 -49.19 22.72 45.90
C ARG A 3 -48.86 21.29 46.37
N HIS A 4 -47.99 20.51 45.72
CA HIS A 4 -46.65 20.75 45.16
C HIS A 4 -46.38 19.78 43.97
N LEU A 5 -45.84 20.23 42.83
CA LEU A 5 -44.42 20.09 42.39
C LEU A 5 -43.89 18.65 42.50
N CYS A 6 -43.26 18.01 41.52
CA CYS A 6 -42.54 18.51 40.35
C CYS A 6 -42.43 17.35 39.35
N ALA A 7 -42.52 17.67 38.06
CA ALA A 7 -42.35 16.75 36.97
C ALA A 7 -40.97 16.08 37.01
N ILE A 8 -40.94 14.75 37.02
CA ILE A 8 -39.75 13.99 36.64
C ILE A 8 -39.65 14.12 35.13
N ALA A 9 -38.97 15.17 34.67
CA ALA A 9 -38.54 15.25 33.29
C ALA A 9 -37.51 14.14 33.07
N LEU A 10 -37.95 13.04 32.45
CA LEU A 10 -37.06 12.09 31.80
C LEU A 10 -36.27 12.87 30.74
N ALA A 11 -35.13 13.39 31.14
CA ALA A 11 -34.09 13.83 30.22
C ALA A 11 -33.43 12.59 29.64
N SER A 12 -34.17 11.83 28.82
CA SER A 12 -33.58 10.95 27.81
C SER A 12 -32.99 11.86 26.73
N LEU A 13 -31.88 12.52 27.06
CA LEU A 13 -31.00 13.09 26.05
C LEU A 13 -30.50 11.91 25.25
N GLY A 14 -31.12 11.70 24.09
CA GLY A 14 -30.55 10.86 23.06
C GLY A 14 -29.16 11.38 22.77
N LEU A 15 -28.15 10.60 23.18
CA LEU A 15 -26.85 10.66 22.54
C LEU A 15 -27.08 10.17 21.10
N SER A 16 -27.53 11.09 20.25
CA SER A 16 -27.30 11.00 18.82
C SER A 16 -25.79 11.08 18.67
N PHE A 17 -25.13 9.93 18.83
CA PHE A 17 -23.77 9.72 18.38
C PHE A 17 -23.76 10.09 16.90
N LEU A 18 -23.31 11.31 16.62
CA LEU A 18 -22.83 11.66 15.30
C LEU A 18 -21.55 10.84 15.12
N SER A 19 -21.72 9.56 14.81
CA SER A 19 -20.69 8.71 14.25
C SER A 19 -20.40 9.30 12.88
N LEU A 20 -19.57 10.34 12.85
CA LEU A 20 -18.90 10.75 11.63
C LEU A 20 -18.33 9.46 11.03
N PRO A 21 -18.53 9.21 9.72
CA PRO A 21 -17.94 8.04 9.11
C PRO A 21 -16.44 8.10 9.40
N ALA A 22 -15.91 7.09 10.07
CA ALA A 22 -14.49 6.93 10.22
C ALA A 22 -13.97 6.70 8.80
N SER A 23 -13.50 7.77 8.15
CA SER A 23 -12.75 7.66 6.91
C SER A 23 -11.44 6.99 7.29
N ALA A 24 -11.41 5.65 7.26
CA ALA A 24 -10.17 4.90 7.36
C ALA A 24 -9.26 5.44 6.26
N ARG A 25 -8.20 6.13 6.65
CA ARG A 25 -7.16 6.50 5.69
C ARG A 25 -6.49 5.18 5.31
N PRO A 26 -6.25 4.90 4.02
CA PRO A 26 -5.54 3.71 3.61
C PRO A 26 -4.24 3.60 4.41
N GLU A 27 -3.98 2.42 4.96
CA GLU A 27 -2.76 2.16 5.69
C GLU A 27 -1.62 1.96 4.69
N ILE A 28 -0.55 2.74 4.83
CA ILE A 28 0.56 2.79 3.87
C ILE A 28 1.81 2.19 4.49
N ALA A 29 2.46 1.27 3.78
CA ALA A 29 3.78 0.76 4.08
C ALA A 29 4.76 1.11 2.95
N SER A 30 6.04 1.22 3.29
CA SER A 30 7.10 1.45 2.30
C SER A 30 8.39 0.75 2.68
N GLY A 31 9.21 0.47 1.68
CA GLY A 31 10.58 -0.01 1.87
C GLY A 31 11.39 0.12 0.58
N ASP A 32 12.68 -0.15 0.68
CA ASP A 32 13.61 0.00 -0.43
C ASP A 32 14.60 -1.15 -0.53
N GLN A 33 15.13 -1.36 -1.73
CA GLN A 33 16.10 -2.41 -2.03
C GLN A 33 17.07 -1.94 -3.11
N LEU A 34 18.36 -2.01 -2.82
CA LEU A 34 19.41 -1.84 -3.83
C LEU A 34 19.48 -3.09 -4.71
N LEU A 35 19.47 -2.90 -6.02
CA LEU A 35 19.51 -3.95 -7.02
C LEU A 35 20.77 -3.82 -7.88
N THR A 36 21.40 -4.96 -8.15
CA THR A 36 22.53 -5.07 -9.10
C THR A 36 22.00 -5.15 -10.54
N THR A 37 21.31 -4.08 -10.96
CA THR A 37 20.80 -3.87 -12.32
C THR A 37 20.56 -2.38 -12.51
N ASP A 38 20.65 -1.90 -13.75
CA ASP A 38 20.26 -0.53 -14.11
C ASP A 38 18.75 -0.29 -13.96
N ILE A 39 18.31 0.93 -14.29
CA ILE A 39 16.89 1.33 -14.17
C ILE A 39 16.01 0.44 -15.06
N ASP A 40 16.42 0.15 -16.28
CA ASP A 40 15.63 -0.64 -17.23
C ASP A 40 15.43 -2.07 -16.72
N GLY A 41 16.47 -2.69 -16.15
CA GLY A 41 16.34 -4.00 -15.54
C GLY A 41 15.51 -3.99 -14.25
N CYS A 42 15.52 -2.91 -13.46
CA CYS A 42 14.60 -2.75 -12.33
C CYS A 42 13.15 -2.69 -12.79
N LEU A 43 12.86 -1.89 -13.83
CA LEU A 43 11.52 -1.79 -14.42
C LEU A 43 11.07 -3.12 -15.01
N ALA A 44 11.95 -3.85 -15.70
CA ALA A 44 11.65 -5.18 -16.24
C ALA A 44 11.34 -6.20 -15.14
N ARG A 45 12.05 -6.16 -14.00
CA ARG A 45 11.73 -6.99 -12.83
C ARG A 45 10.36 -6.64 -12.26
N ALA A 46 10.05 -5.36 -12.13
CA ALA A 46 8.75 -4.89 -11.67
C ALA A 46 7.62 -5.32 -12.62
N ASP A 47 7.84 -5.23 -13.94
CA ASP A 47 6.88 -5.69 -14.97
C ASP A 47 6.58 -7.19 -14.83
N ARG A 48 7.60 -8.03 -14.65
CA ARG A 48 7.40 -9.47 -14.41
C ARG A 48 6.67 -9.76 -13.11
N LEU A 49 7.03 -9.06 -12.04
CA LEU A 49 6.37 -9.20 -10.74
C LEU A 49 4.87 -8.90 -10.87
N ILE A 50 4.51 -7.78 -11.50
CA ILE A 50 3.12 -7.40 -11.72
C ILE A 50 2.39 -8.40 -12.60
N ALA A 51 3.03 -8.87 -13.68
CA ALA A 51 2.45 -9.89 -14.55
C ALA A 51 2.19 -11.20 -13.80
N ASN A 52 3.10 -11.62 -12.93
CA ASN A 52 2.95 -12.80 -12.08
C ASN A 52 1.82 -12.66 -11.05
N LEU A 53 1.59 -11.45 -10.54
CA LEU A 53 0.47 -11.14 -9.65
C LEU A 53 -0.87 -11.14 -10.40
N GLY A 54 -0.88 -10.96 -11.73
CA GLY A 54 -2.09 -10.98 -12.54
C GLY A 54 -3.03 -9.80 -12.29
N VAL A 55 -2.47 -8.66 -11.87
CA VAL A 55 -3.24 -7.46 -11.52
C VAL A 55 -3.28 -6.43 -12.64
N GLN A 56 -4.27 -5.53 -12.60
CA GLN A 56 -4.26 -4.34 -13.43
C GLN A 56 -3.09 -3.45 -13.05
N SER A 57 -2.48 -2.78 -14.03
CA SER A 57 -1.32 -1.94 -13.80
C SER A 57 -1.24 -0.73 -14.72
N ASP A 58 -0.59 0.30 -14.20
CA ASP A 58 -0.17 1.49 -14.93
C ASP A 58 1.35 1.59 -14.92
N GLN A 59 1.88 2.20 -15.99
CA GLN A 59 3.33 2.33 -16.19
C GLN A 59 3.68 3.80 -16.42
N GLY A 60 4.72 4.26 -15.73
CA GLY A 60 5.38 5.52 -16.01
C GLY A 60 6.83 5.32 -16.44
N SER A 61 7.55 6.42 -16.61
CA SER A 61 8.94 6.39 -17.07
C SER A 61 9.89 5.76 -16.07
N ILE A 62 9.56 5.84 -14.77
CA ILE A 62 10.40 5.33 -13.67
C ILE A 62 9.62 4.49 -12.67
N ASP A 63 8.34 4.22 -12.94
CA ASP A 63 7.47 3.54 -12.00
C ASP A 63 6.53 2.53 -12.65
N ARG A 64 6.11 1.60 -11.79
CA ARG A 64 5.08 0.61 -12.08
C ARG A 64 4.09 0.58 -10.92
N THR A 65 2.82 0.74 -11.24
CA THR A 65 1.73 0.74 -10.25
C THR A 65 0.83 -0.46 -10.51
N GLY A 66 0.51 -1.24 -9.49
CA GLY A 66 -0.45 -2.33 -9.56
C GLY A 66 -1.62 -2.11 -8.60
N TYR A 67 -2.79 -2.63 -8.98
CA TYR A 67 -4.05 -2.42 -8.28
C TYR A 67 -4.69 -3.75 -7.85
N PHE A 68 -5.06 -3.83 -6.56
CA PHE A 68 -5.89 -4.88 -6.00
C PHE A 68 -7.30 -4.35 -5.73
N GLU A 69 -8.21 -5.23 -5.32
CA GLU A 69 -9.56 -4.81 -4.93
C GLU A 69 -9.56 -3.94 -3.66
N ASP A 70 -8.64 -4.24 -2.73
CA ASP A 70 -8.53 -3.65 -1.38
C ASP A 70 -7.25 -2.82 -1.18
N GLY A 71 -6.56 -2.48 -2.27
CA GLY A 71 -5.27 -1.83 -2.17
C GLY A 71 -4.61 -1.49 -3.50
N ALA A 72 -3.43 -0.91 -3.40
CA ALA A 72 -2.58 -0.57 -4.53
C ALA A 72 -1.13 -0.59 -4.10
N PHE A 73 -0.23 -0.72 -5.06
CA PHE A 73 1.20 -0.58 -4.80
C PHE A 73 1.88 0.14 -5.95
N ARG A 74 3.02 0.77 -5.64
CA ARG A 74 3.87 1.41 -6.62
C ARG A 74 5.33 1.10 -6.35
N ILE A 75 6.02 0.69 -7.40
CA ILE A 75 7.45 0.43 -7.44
C ILE A 75 8.10 1.58 -8.22
N LEU A 76 9.08 2.25 -7.63
CA LEU A 76 9.88 3.30 -8.24
C LEU A 76 11.30 2.80 -8.43
N CYS A 77 11.87 2.97 -9.62
CA CYS A 77 13.23 2.59 -9.94
C CYS A 77 14.09 3.85 -10.14
N TYR A 78 15.08 4.04 -9.27
CA TYR A 78 16.05 5.14 -9.36
C TYR A 78 17.44 4.61 -9.70
N GLY A 79 18.21 5.36 -10.48
CA GLY A 79 19.63 5.04 -10.70
C GLY A 79 20.42 5.19 -9.41
N ALA A 80 21.29 4.22 -9.13
CA ALA A 80 22.16 4.19 -7.96
C ALA A 80 23.62 3.87 -8.34
N GLY A 81 24.02 4.25 -9.57
CA GLY A 81 25.27 3.88 -10.22
C GLY A 81 25.01 3.50 -11.69
N ASP A 82 26.06 3.18 -12.44
CA ASP A 82 25.94 2.83 -13.86
C ASP A 82 25.23 1.47 -14.04
N ASP A 83 25.51 0.50 -13.16
CA ASP A 83 24.96 -0.86 -13.22
C ASP A 83 24.07 -1.21 -12.01
N SER A 84 23.61 -0.19 -11.27
CA SER A 84 22.83 -0.37 -10.04
C SER A 84 21.65 0.59 -9.96
N SER A 85 20.58 0.12 -9.32
CA SER A 85 19.35 0.88 -9.12
C SER A 85 18.80 0.65 -7.72
N LEU A 86 18.06 1.64 -7.22
CA LEU A 86 17.30 1.56 -5.98
C LEU A 86 15.82 1.38 -6.34
N ALA A 87 15.25 0.25 -5.95
CA ALA A 87 13.81 0.05 -6.00
C ALA A 87 13.20 0.56 -4.69
N VAL A 88 12.23 1.47 -4.78
CA VAL A 88 11.43 1.92 -3.64
C VAL A 88 10.00 1.47 -3.85
N VAL A 89 9.44 0.77 -2.89
CA VAL A 89 8.12 0.18 -2.99
C VAL A 89 7.20 0.78 -1.94
N PHE A 90 6.04 1.22 -2.39
CA PHE A 90 4.93 1.67 -1.56
C PHE A 90 3.77 0.72 -1.74
N ALA A 91 3.11 0.32 -0.65
CA ALA A 91 1.86 -0.43 -0.71
C ALA A 91 0.83 0.22 0.20
N THR A 92 -0.43 0.17 -0.22
CA THR A 92 -1.56 0.61 0.57
C THR A 92 -2.59 -0.52 0.67
N HIS A 93 -3.17 -0.68 1.85
CA HIS A 93 -4.30 -1.57 2.07
C HIS A 93 -5.38 -0.82 2.84
N GLU A 94 -6.66 -1.05 2.53
CA GLU A 94 -7.76 -0.26 3.09
C GLU A 94 -7.85 -0.28 4.62
N GLN A 95 -7.44 -1.38 5.26
CA GLN A 95 -7.72 -1.63 6.69
C GLN A 95 -6.56 -2.19 7.52
N SER A 96 -5.38 -2.46 6.94
CA SER A 96 -4.29 -3.10 7.69
C SER A 96 -2.90 -2.71 7.19
N THR A 97 -2.15 -2.05 8.07
CA THR A 97 -0.74 -1.71 7.86
C THR A 97 0.14 -2.96 7.84
N GLU A 98 -0.23 -4.00 8.58
CA GLU A 98 0.52 -5.27 8.64
C GLU A 98 0.47 -6.02 7.32
N VAL A 99 -0.71 -6.04 6.67
CA VAL A 99 -0.87 -6.61 5.33
C VAL A 99 -0.04 -5.80 4.33
N ALA A 100 -0.16 -4.47 4.34
CA ALA A 100 0.64 -3.60 3.46
C ALA A 100 2.15 -3.82 3.66
N SER A 101 2.61 -3.93 4.91
CA SER A 101 4.02 -4.14 5.25
C SER A 101 4.54 -5.50 4.81
N SER A 102 3.74 -6.56 5.01
CA SER A 102 4.09 -7.91 4.58
C SER A 102 4.16 -7.99 3.04
N PHE A 103 3.25 -7.30 2.36
CA PHE A 103 3.24 -7.21 0.92
C PHE A 103 4.47 -6.45 0.38
N VAL A 104 4.88 -5.35 1.02
CA VAL A 104 6.15 -4.66 0.70
C VAL A 104 7.35 -5.59 0.83
N GLN A 105 7.45 -6.34 1.92
CA GLN A 105 8.57 -7.27 2.13
C GLN A 105 8.63 -8.36 1.06
N MET A 106 7.47 -8.91 0.68
CA MET A 106 7.37 -9.87 -0.43
C MET A 106 7.85 -9.24 -1.74
N MET A 107 7.37 -8.05 -2.09
CA MET A 107 7.79 -7.38 -3.33
C MET A 107 9.29 -7.09 -3.37
N LEU A 108 9.87 -6.60 -2.28
CA LEU A 108 11.31 -6.33 -2.21
C LEU A 108 12.13 -7.62 -2.35
N SER A 109 11.66 -8.72 -1.76
CA SER A 109 12.28 -10.04 -1.90
C SER A 109 12.25 -10.52 -3.36
N GLU A 110 11.10 -10.41 -4.03
CA GLU A 110 10.95 -10.80 -5.44
C GLU A 110 11.79 -9.92 -6.37
N LEU A 111 11.83 -8.60 -6.16
CA LEU A 111 12.67 -7.68 -6.93
C LEU A 111 14.17 -7.98 -6.76
N SER A 112 14.59 -8.40 -5.57
CA SER A 112 15.99 -8.76 -5.27
C SER A 112 16.41 -10.09 -5.88
N SER A 113 15.45 -10.98 -6.18
CA SER A 113 15.72 -12.29 -6.75
C SER A 113 16.19 -12.14 -8.20
N SER A 114 17.51 -12.18 -8.39
CA SER A 114 18.11 -12.25 -9.73
C SER A 114 17.62 -13.50 -10.44
N GLU A 115 16.98 -13.36 -11.60
CA GLU A 115 16.90 -14.45 -12.57
C GLU A 115 18.31 -14.78 -13.06
N ALA A 116 18.98 -15.68 -12.35
CA ALA A 116 20.15 -16.40 -12.83
C ALA A 116 19.72 -17.58 -13.72
N VAL A 117 18.82 -17.36 -14.69
CA VAL A 117 18.39 -18.41 -15.64
C VAL A 117 18.54 -17.92 -17.07
N SER A 118 19.78 -17.80 -17.54
CA SER A 118 20.11 -18.00 -18.96
C SER A 118 21.61 -18.15 -19.19
N GLN A 119 22.23 -19.21 -18.65
CA GLN A 119 23.45 -19.81 -19.21
C GLN A 119 23.46 -21.32 -18.88
N GLN A 120 22.68 -22.10 -19.62
CA GLN A 120 22.95 -23.52 -19.87
C GLN A 120 22.76 -23.80 -21.35
#